data_AF-A0A3B9HS45-F1
#
_entry.id   AF-A0A3B9HS45-F1
#
_cell.length_a   1.000
_cell.length_b   1.000
_cell.length_c   1.000
_cell.angle_alpha   90.00
_cell.angle_beta   90.00
_cell.angle_gamma   90.00
#
_symmetry.space_group_name_H-M   'P 1'
#
loop_
_entity.id
_entity.type
_entity.pdbx_description
1 polymer ?
#
loop_
_entity_poly.entity_id
_entity_poly.type
_entity_poly.pdbx_seq_one_letter_code
_entity_poly.pdbx_strand_id
1 'polypeptide(L)'
;MTTKSTIRIVLCLSLLLLAITSAEGFNWRNVCKTCDYINQPSATLCESCQTPMNHCLKCKTNNRVDADYCVKCAAPLAEMRILGSIKPEVRSQLKLGESPRARADLDIRRLGHLIAIDPENTEKYMYELGLRYQEINFFSRESETWRAFIRDFPASQHISMVKQYASESLRKWGYLLYKQGRYTKAVELLNESLQMDPNNKTARMWLGHASKAARKGDRFVEPIETADQ
;
A
#
# COMPACT_ATOMS: atom_id res chain seq x y z
N MET A 1 4.65 42.37 43.37
CA MET A 1 4.38 42.61 41.93
C MET A 1 4.30 41.31 41.09
N THR A 2 3.95 40.17 41.68
CA THR A 2 4.11 38.84 41.03
C THR A 2 2.79 38.14 40.67
N THR A 3 1.69 38.44 41.35
CA THR A 3 0.39 37.74 41.19
C THR A 3 -0.38 38.10 39.92
N LYS A 4 -0.31 39.36 39.46
CA LYS A 4 -0.97 39.77 38.20
C LYS A 4 -0.28 39.19 36.95
N SER A 5 1.01 38.89 37.05
CA SER A 5 1.79 38.32 35.93
C SER A 5 1.51 36.83 35.75
N THR A 6 1.49 36.07 36.85
CA THR A 6 1.15 34.63 36.82
C THR A 6 -0.28 34.38 36.35
N ILE A 7 -1.26 35.20 36.78
CA ILE A 7 -2.65 35.07 36.31
C ILE A 7 -2.74 35.30 34.80
N ARG A 8 -2.04 36.30 34.25
CA ARG A 8 -2.02 36.55 32.79
C ARG A 8 -1.37 35.41 32.01
N ILE A 9 -0.29 34.84 32.52
CA ILE A 9 0.39 33.71 31.89
C ILE A 9 -0.51 32.47 31.87
N VAL A 10 -1.19 32.17 32.97
CA VAL A 10 -2.14 31.05 33.04
C VAL A 10 -3.33 31.26 32.10
N LEU A 11 -3.85 32.49 32.01
CA LEU A 11 -4.94 32.83 31.08
C LEU A 11 -4.52 32.75 29.62
N CYS A 12 -3.29 33.17 29.28
CA CYS A 12 -2.73 33.02 27.95
C CYS A 12 -2.49 31.55 27.59
N LEU A 13 -1.98 30.73 28.52
CA LEU A 13 -1.78 29.30 28.32
C LEU A 13 -3.10 28.55 28.17
N SER A 14 -4.14 28.92 28.92
CA SER A 14 -5.46 28.31 28.78
C SER A 14 -6.17 28.73 27.47
N LEU A 15 -6.03 29.99 27.04
CA LEU A 15 -6.50 30.45 25.73
C LEU A 15 -5.73 29.78 24.57
N LEU A 16 -4.42 29.57 24.73
CA LEU A 16 -3.61 28.86 23.74
C LEU A 16 -4.00 27.37 23.69
N LEU A 17 -4.21 26.72 24.83
CA LEU A 17 -4.73 25.35 24.88
C LEU A 17 -6.12 25.25 24.23
N LEU A 18 -7.02 26.19 24.51
CA LEU A 18 -8.35 26.25 23.89
C LEU A 18 -8.27 26.44 22.37
N ALA A 19 -7.38 27.32 21.90
CA ALA A 19 -7.14 27.53 20.47
C ALA A 19 -6.56 26.28 19.79
N ILE A 20 -5.64 25.56 20.46
CA ILE A 20 -5.07 24.30 19.97
C ILE A 20 -6.10 23.17 19.99
N THR A 21 -7.02 23.13 20.97
CA THR A 21 -8.11 22.15 21.01
C THR A 21 -9.21 22.44 19.99
N SER A 22 -9.39 23.71 19.59
CA SER A 22 -10.31 24.09 18.50
C SER A 22 -9.70 23.92 17.10
N ALA A 23 -8.38 23.81 17.04
CA ALA A 23 -7.66 23.36 15.85
C ALA A 23 -7.72 21.83 15.76
N GLU A 24 -8.93 21.25 15.83
CA GLU A 24 -9.15 19.96 15.21
C GLU A 24 -8.73 20.12 13.74
N GLY A 25 -7.62 19.48 13.38
CA GLY A 25 -6.87 19.79 12.17
C GLY A 25 -7.79 19.96 10.96
N PHE A 26 -7.65 21.08 10.26
CA PHE A 26 -8.30 21.34 8.98
C PHE A 26 -8.09 20.14 8.06
N ASN A 27 -9.05 19.21 8.07
CA ASN A 27 -9.03 18.06 7.19
C ASN A 27 -9.65 18.54 5.89
N TRP A 28 -8.82 19.13 5.02
CA TRP A 28 -9.20 19.70 3.70
C TRP A 28 -10.11 18.81 2.84
N ARG A 29 -10.30 17.54 3.22
CA ARG A 29 -11.28 16.60 2.69
C ARG A 29 -12.74 17.07 2.83
N ASN A 30 -13.08 17.90 3.82
CA ASN A 30 -14.46 18.33 4.07
C ASN A 30 -14.87 19.64 3.38
N VAL A 31 -13.93 20.29 2.69
CA VAL A 31 -14.19 21.51 1.92
C VAL A 31 -14.76 21.15 0.55
N CYS A 32 -15.94 21.68 0.23
CA CYS A 32 -16.58 21.46 -1.06
C CYS A 32 -15.79 22.17 -2.17
N LYS A 33 -15.35 21.44 -3.19
CA LYS A 33 -14.57 22.02 -4.30
C LYS A 33 -15.37 22.93 -5.23
N THR A 34 -16.70 22.97 -5.09
CA THR A 34 -17.59 23.78 -5.94
C THR A 34 -17.94 25.13 -5.32
N CYS A 35 -18.13 25.18 -4.00
CA CYS A 35 -18.60 26.39 -3.30
C CYS A 35 -17.81 26.71 -2.02
N ASP A 36 -16.72 26.00 -1.75
CA ASP A 36 -15.83 26.16 -0.58
C ASP A 36 -16.49 25.99 0.80
N TYR A 37 -17.75 25.51 0.83
CA TYR A 37 -18.44 25.21 2.08
C TYR A 37 -17.76 24.06 2.84
N ILE A 38 -17.59 24.21 4.15
CA ILE A 38 -16.99 23.23 5.05
C ILE A 38 -18.09 22.31 5.60
N ASN A 39 -18.04 21.03 5.27
CA ASN A 39 -19.08 20.07 5.63
C ASN A 39 -18.72 19.24 6.87
N GLN A 40 -19.73 18.61 7.47
CA GLN A 40 -19.49 17.60 8.50
C GLN A 40 -18.77 16.37 7.92
N PRO A 41 -17.90 15.68 8.69
CA PRO A 41 -17.22 14.47 8.23
C PRO A 41 -18.17 13.34 7.80
N SER A 42 -19.37 13.30 8.37
CA SER A 42 -20.41 12.34 8.04
C SER A 42 -21.21 12.68 6.78
N ALA A 43 -21.06 13.89 6.24
CA ALA A 43 -21.82 14.35 5.08
C ALA A 43 -21.44 13.56 3.81
N THR A 44 -22.45 13.22 3.00
CA THR A 44 -22.27 12.54 1.70
C THR A 44 -22.41 13.50 0.53
N LEU A 45 -23.25 14.53 0.68
CA LEU A 45 -23.45 15.65 -0.22
C LEU A 45 -23.04 16.93 0.49
N CYS A 46 -22.70 17.97 -0.27
CA CYS A 46 -22.44 19.28 0.29
C CYS A 46 -23.74 19.88 0.84
N GLU A 47 -23.75 20.30 2.10
CA GLU A 47 -24.94 20.86 2.74
C GLU A 47 -25.40 22.19 2.10
N SER A 48 -24.46 22.94 1.50
CA SER A 48 -24.75 24.21 0.82
C SER A 48 -25.21 24.04 -0.63
N CYS A 49 -24.49 23.24 -1.45
CA CYS A 49 -24.73 23.17 -2.90
C CYS A 49 -25.13 21.78 -3.42
N GLN A 50 -25.33 20.81 -2.53
CA GLN A 50 -25.74 19.42 -2.83
C GLN A 50 -24.78 18.63 -3.75
N THR A 51 -23.59 19.15 -4.04
CA THR A 51 -22.56 18.44 -4.80
C THR A 51 -22.03 17.23 -3.98
N PRO A 52 -21.86 16.04 -4.58
CA PRO A 52 -21.24 14.90 -3.89
C PRO A 52 -19.85 15.21 -3.35
N MET A 53 -19.62 14.91 -2.07
CA MET A 53 -18.36 15.24 -1.40
C MET A 53 -17.26 14.19 -1.62
N ASN A 54 -17.64 12.91 -1.67
CA ASN A 54 -16.69 11.80 -1.79
C ASN A 54 -17.23 10.73 -2.78
N HIS A 55 -17.13 11.04 -4.07
CA HIS A 55 -17.68 10.22 -5.14
C HIS A 55 -16.72 9.14 -5.62
N CYS A 56 -17.15 7.87 -5.58
CA CYS A 56 -16.35 6.76 -6.10
C CYS A 56 -16.39 6.71 -7.62
N LEU A 57 -15.25 6.96 -8.26
CA LEU A 57 -15.14 6.93 -9.72
C LEU A 57 -15.35 5.54 -10.33
N LYS A 58 -15.12 4.46 -9.55
CA LYS A 58 -15.26 3.05 -9.99
C LYS A 58 -16.72 2.60 -10.07
N CYS A 59 -17.50 2.76 -9.00
CA CYS A 59 -18.88 2.26 -8.92
C CYS A 59 -19.97 3.34 -8.82
N LYS A 60 -19.56 4.62 -8.87
CA LYS A 60 -20.44 5.81 -8.81
C LYS A 60 -21.18 6.02 -7.47
N THR A 61 -20.87 5.24 -6.44
CA THR A 61 -21.41 5.43 -5.09
C THR A 61 -20.83 6.70 -4.46
N ASN A 62 -21.71 7.54 -3.88
CA ASN A 62 -21.31 8.64 -3.01
C ASN A 62 -21.04 8.09 -1.61
N ASN A 63 -19.98 8.56 -0.98
CA ASN A 63 -19.55 8.14 0.34
C ASN A 63 -19.52 9.34 1.26
N ARG A 64 -19.43 9.07 2.57
CA ARG A 64 -19.17 10.11 3.56
C ARG A 64 -17.80 10.75 3.31
N VAL A 65 -17.65 12.01 3.70
CA VAL A 65 -16.39 12.76 3.60
C VAL A 65 -15.24 12.02 4.29
N ASP A 66 -15.51 11.44 5.47
CA ASP A 66 -14.52 10.72 6.28
C ASP A 66 -14.14 9.33 5.76
N ALA A 67 -14.85 8.81 4.76
CA ALA A 67 -14.60 7.47 4.26
C ALA A 67 -13.29 7.40 3.44
N ASP A 68 -12.39 6.51 3.85
CA ASP A 68 -11.17 6.17 3.09
C ASP A 68 -11.43 5.15 1.98
N TYR A 69 -12.46 4.31 2.15
CA TYR A 69 -12.85 3.27 1.20
C TYR A 69 -14.31 3.38 0.82
N CYS A 70 -14.63 3.01 -0.42
CA CYS A 70 -15.99 3.01 -0.92
C CYS A 70 -16.84 1.96 -0.21
N VAL A 71 -17.99 2.36 0.35
CA VAL A 71 -18.88 1.45 1.08
C VAL A 71 -19.46 0.33 0.21
N LYS A 72 -19.52 0.53 -1.12
CA LYS A 72 -20.08 -0.45 -2.06
C LYS A 72 -19.03 -1.40 -2.64
N CYS A 73 -17.84 -0.91 -2.96
CA CYS A 73 -16.86 -1.69 -3.73
C CYS A 73 -15.47 -1.76 -3.09
N ALA A 74 -15.30 -1.21 -1.88
CA ALA A 74 -14.05 -1.14 -1.14
C ALA A 74 -12.91 -0.41 -1.87
N ALA A 75 -13.17 0.28 -2.98
CA ALA A 75 -12.11 1.00 -3.68
C ALA A 75 -11.59 2.17 -2.84
N PRO A 76 -10.28 2.43 -2.81
CA PRO A 76 -9.71 3.54 -2.04
C PRO A 76 -10.15 4.88 -2.64
N LEU A 77 -10.69 5.77 -1.80
CA LEU A 77 -11.30 7.02 -2.23
C LEU A 77 -10.31 8.17 -2.33
N ALA A 78 -9.14 8.08 -1.68
CA ALA A 78 -8.14 9.15 -1.68
C ALA A 78 -7.72 9.58 -3.09
N GLU A 79 -7.36 8.62 -3.93
CA GLU A 79 -6.97 8.90 -5.32
C GLU A 79 -8.18 9.38 -6.15
N MET A 80 -9.37 8.81 -5.91
CA MET A 80 -10.59 9.20 -6.60
C MET A 80 -11.00 10.64 -6.30
N ARG A 81 -10.74 11.15 -5.08
CA ARG A 81 -10.98 12.55 -4.71
C ARG A 81 -10.10 13.52 -5.51
N ILE A 82 -8.86 13.13 -5.79
CA ILE A 82 -7.93 13.93 -6.61
C ILE A 82 -8.34 13.87 -8.08
N LEU A 83 -8.57 12.67 -8.60
CA LEU A 83 -9.01 12.49 -9.98
C LEU A 83 -10.37 13.17 -10.22
N GLY A 84 -11.28 13.13 -9.25
CA GLY A 84 -12.59 13.77 -9.34
C GLY A 84 -12.55 15.30 -9.49
N SER A 85 -11.47 15.97 -9.03
CA SER A 85 -11.29 17.41 -9.29
C SER A 85 -10.79 17.73 -10.70
N ILE A 86 -10.40 16.73 -11.48
CA ILE A 86 -9.89 16.92 -12.83
C ILE A 86 -11.04 16.65 -13.81
N LYS A 87 -11.27 17.60 -14.71
CA LYS A 87 -12.29 17.49 -15.77
C LYS A 87 -12.20 16.13 -16.48
N PRO A 88 -13.32 15.41 -16.70
CA PRO A 88 -13.30 14.07 -17.30
C PRO A 88 -12.54 14.00 -18.63
N GLU A 89 -12.65 15.04 -19.46
CA GLU A 89 -11.99 15.13 -20.76
C GLU A 89 -10.46 15.17 -20.59
N VAL A 90 -9.97 15.94 -19.62
CA VAL A 90 -8.54 16.05 -19.29
C VAL A 90 -8.02 14.73 -18.73
N ARG A 91 -8.78 14.07 -17.84
CA ARG A 91 -8.40 12.76 -17.31
C ARG A 91 -8.24 11.72 -18.42
N SER A 92 -9.20 11.68 -19.34
CA SER A 92 -9.19 10.77 -20.48
C SER A 92 -8.04 11.07 -21.44
N GLN A 93 -7.86 12.35 -21.81
CA GLN A 93 -6.78 12.79 -22.70
C GLN A 93 -5.39 12.43 -22.15
N LEU A 94 -5.19 12.61 -20.84
CA LEU A 94 -3.92 12.31 -20.16
C LEU A 94 -3.85 10.89 -19.60
N LYS A 95 -4.90 10.08 -19.77
CA LYS A 95 -5.02 8.69 -19.27
C LYS A 95 -4.70 8.57 -17.77
N LEU A 96 -5.14 9.54 -16.97
CA LEU A 96 -4.82 9.60 -15.54
C LEU A 96 -5.45 8.44 -14.77
N GLY A 97 -4.62 7.63 -14.12
CA GLY A 97 -5.06 6.43 -13.39
C GLY A 97 -5.33 5.21 -14.27
N GLU A 98 -5.05 5.28 -15.58
CA GLU A 98 -5.36 4.19 -16.51
C GLU A 98 -4.18 3.25 -16.79
N SER A 99 -2.97 3.60 -16.34
CA SER A 99 -1.81 2.72 -16.51
C SER A 99 -2.04 1.39 -15.78
N PRO A 100 -1.54 0.25 -16.30
CA PRO A 100 -1.65 -1.04 -15.62
C PRO A 100 -1.19 -0.98 -14.16
N ARG A 101 -0.08 -0.27 -13.91
CA ARG A 101 0.44 -0.06 -12.55
C ARG A 101 -0.51 0.73 -11.66
N ALA A 102 -1.06 1.85 -12.13
CA ALA A 102 -1.99 2.66 -11.33
C ALA A 102 -3.25 1.86 -10.96
N ARG A 103 -3.78 1.08 -11.90
CA ARG A 103 -4.94 0.19 -11.65
C ARG A 103 -4.61 -0.89 -10.62
N ALA A 104 -3.45 -1.54 -10.76
CA ALA A 104 -3.00 -2.53 -9.80
C ALA A 104 -2.77 -1.93 -8.39
N ASP A 105 -2.19 -0.73 -8.28
CA ASP A 105 -1.96 -0.06 -6.98
C ASP A 105 -3.29 0.27 -6.25
N LEU A 106 -4.35 0.63 -7.00
CA LEU A 106 -5.70 0.78 -6.43
C LEU A 106 -6.26 -0.55 -5.93
N ASP A 107 -6.12 -1.62 -6.71
CA ASP A 107 -6.61 -2.94 -6.33
C ASP A 107 -5.81 -3.56 -5.18
N ILE A 108 -4.49 -3.34 -5.10
CA ILE A 108 -3.64 -3.75 -3.97
C ILE A 108 -4.13 -3.15 -2.65
N ARG A 109 -4.43 -1.83 -2.64
CA ARG A 109 -4.96 -1.15 -1.44
C ARG A 109 -6.36 -1.65 -1.08
N ARG A 110 -7.22 -1.84 -2.09
CA ARG A 110 -8.56 -2.42 -1.90
C ARG A 110 -8.48 -3.81 -1.28
N LEU A 111 -7.61 -4.68 -1.79
CA LEU A 111 -7.43 -6.05 -1.29
C LEU A 111 -6.87 -6.05 0.14
N GLY A 112 -5.89 -5.19 0.44
CA GLY A 112 -5.39 -5.03 1.80
C GLY A 112 -6.48 -4.60 2.80
N HIS A 113 -7.38 -3.69 2.39
CA HIS A 113 -8.54 -3.33 3.21
C HIS A 113 -9.50 -4.51 3.38
N LEU A 114 -9.84 -5.22 2.31
CA LEU A 114 -10.74 -6.38 2.37
C LEU A 114 -10.20 -7.50 3.27
N ILE A 115 -8.91 -7.81 3.21
CA ILE A 115 -8.25 -8.77 4.12
C ILE A 115 -8.45 -8.38 5.59
N ALA A 116 -8.45 -7.08 5.90
CA ALA A 116 -8.60 -6.61 7.28
C ALA A 116 -10.05 -6.66 7.79
N ILE A 117 -11.06 -6.57 6.91
CA ILE A 117 -12.47 -6.44 7.30
C ILE A 117 -13.34 -7.66 7.00
N ASP A 118 -12.85 -8.56 6.15
CA ASP A 118 -13.58 -9.73 5.65
C ASP A 118 -12.67 -10.98 5.76
N PRO A 119 -12.53 -11.54 6.99
CA PRO A 119 -11.63 -12.66 7.25
C PRO A 119 -12.04 -13.93 6.52
N GLU A 120 -13.33 -14.13 6.27
CA GLU A 120 -13.88 -15.32 5.60
C GLU A 120 -13.35 -15.47 4.17
N ASN A 121 -13.16 -14.36 3.46
CA ASN A 121 -12.68 -14.35 2.09
C ASN A 121 -11.17 -14.05 1.96
N THR A 122 -10.44 -14.06 3.08
CA THR A 122 -9.02 -13.66 3.09
C THR A 122 -8.14 -14.52 2.20
N GLU A 123 -8.39 -15.83 2.11
CA GLU A 123 -7.65 -16.71 1.18
C GLU A 123 -7.76 -16.18 -0.26
N LYS A 124 -8.98 -15.92 -0.72
CA LYS A 124 -9.24 -15.37 -2.06
C LYS A 124 -8.54 -14.03 -2.26
N TYR A 125 -8.66 -13.11 -1.30
CA TYR A 125 -8.05 -11.79 -1.42
C TYR A 125 -6.53 -11.83 -1.41
N MET A 126 -5.91 -12.70 -0.62
CA MET A 126 -4.46 -12.89 -0.63
C MET A 126 -3.98 -13.51 -1.94
N TYR A 127 -4.75 -14.45 -2.50
CA TYR A 127 -4.48 -14.98 -3.84
C TYR A 127 -4.52 -13.88 -4.90
N GLU A 128 -5.60 -13.09 -4.93
CA GLU A 128 -5.72 -11.95 -5.85
C GLU A 128 -4.61 -10.91 -5.63
N LEU A 129 -4.20 -10.67 -4.37
CA LEU A 129 -3.17 -9.69 -4.03
C LEU A 129 -1.81 -10.06 -4.60
N GLY A 130 -1.40 -11.32 -4.49
CA GLY A 130 -0.13 -11.75 -5.07
C GLY A 130 -0.15 -11.66 -6.60
N LEU A 131 -1.29 -11.96 -7.26
CA LEU A 131 -1.44 -11.76 -8.70
C LEU A 131 -1.31 -10.28 -9.10
N ARG A 132 -1.79 -9.34 -8.28
CA ARG A 132 -1.59 -7.89 -8.54
C ARG A 132 -0.13 -7.48 -8.41
N TYR A 133 0.60 -7.99 -7.41
CA TYR A 133 2.03 -7.72 -7.32
C TYR A 133 2.82 -8.32 -8.49
N GLN A 134 2.41 -9.50 -8.98
CA GLN A 134 2.96 -10.12 -10.17
C GLN A 134 2.74 -9.25 -11.42
N GLU A 135 1.52 -8.71 -11.62
CA GLU A 135 1.16 -7.83 -12.73
C GLU A 135 2.12 -6.61 -12.84
N ILE A 136 2.54 -6.05 -11.70
CA ILE A 136 3.44 -4.90 -11.65
C ILE A 136 4.91 -5.24 -11.42
N ASN A 137 5.27 -6.52 -11.49
CA ASN A 137 6.63 -7.03 -11.28
C ASN A 137 7.26 -6.60 -9.94
N PHE A 138 6.45 -6.49 -8.87
CA PHE A 138 6.93 -6.12 -7.54
C PHE A 138 7.35 -7.39 -6.77
N PHE A 139 8.43 -8.01 -7.22
CA PHE A 139 8.82 -9.37 -6.82
C PHE A 139 9.01 -9.56 -5.31
N SER A 140 9.52 -8.57 -4.57
CA SER A 140 9.68 -8.72 -3.12
C SER A 140 8.34 -8.85 -2.39
N ARG A 141 7.39 -7.96 -2.71
CA ARG A 141 6.04 -7.97 -2.12
C ARG A 141 5.21 -9.16 -2.59
N GLU A 142 5.40 -9.56 -3.85
CA GLU A 142 4.84 -10.78 -4.42
C GLU A 142 5.32 -12.01 -3.61
N SER A 143 6.63 -12.20 -3.46
CA SER A 143 7.20 -13.31 -2.71
C SER A 143 6.76 -13.33 -1.25
N GLU A 144 6.72 -12.18 -0.58
CA GLU A 144 6.21 -12.06 0.79
C GLU A 144 4.74 -12.50 0.89
N THR A 145 3.92 -12.10 -0.08
CA THR A 145 2.50 -12.47 -0.13
C THR A 145 2.33 -13.96 -0.38
N TRP A 146 3.11 -14.57 -1.26
CA TRP A 146 3.08 -16.01 -1.51
C TRP A 146 3.59 -16.83 -0.32
N ARG A 147 4.63 -16.38 0.38
CA ARG A 147 5.08 -17.01 1.63
C ARG A 147 3.98 -16.99 2.69
N ALA A 148 3.34 -15.84 2.88
CA ALA A 148 2.22 -15.71 3.82
C ALA A 148 1.05 -16.62 3.41
N PHE A 149 0.69 -16.64 2.12
CA PHE A 149 -0.37 -17.52 1.61
C PHE A 149 -0.07 -19.01 1.89
N ILE A 150 1.15 -19.48 1.60
CA ILE A 150 1.55 -20.87 1.83
C ILE A 150 1.49 -21.24 3.32
N ARG A 151 1.89 -20.30 4.19
CA ARG A 151 1.86 -20.46 5.65
C ARG A 151 0.43 -20.52 6.18
N ASP A 152 -0.42 -19.60 5.73
CA ASP A 152 -1.76 -19.38 6.29
C ASP A 152 -2.81 -20.32 5.67
N PHE A 153 -2.62 -20.75 4.42
CA PHE A 153 -3.54 -21.61 3.67
C PHE A 153 -2.84 -22.84 3.05
N PRO A 154 -2.15 -23.69 3.84
CA PRO A 154 -1.38 -24.82 3.32
C PRO A 154 -2.24 -25.90 2.63
N ALA A 155 -3.55 -25.94 2.93
CA ALA A 155 -4.52 -26.86 2.33
C ALA A 155 -5.29 -26.26 1.14
N SER A 156 -4.97 -25.04 0.70
CA SER A 156 -5.63 -24.39 -0.43
C SER A 156 -5.52 -25.22 -1.71
N GLN A 157 -6.58 -25.24 -2.52
CA GLN A 157 -6.53 -25.80 -3.87
C GLN A 157 -5.49 -25.11 -4.77
N HIS A 158 -5.14 -23.85 -4.48
CA HIS A 158 -4.18 -23.09 -5.25
C HIS A 158 -2.73 -23.37 -4.83
N ILE A 159 -2.47 -24.17 -3.78
CA ILE A 159 -1.14 -24.27 -3.15
C ILE A 159 -0.04 -24.71 -4.13
N SER A 160 -0.35 -25.61 -5.06
CA SER A 160 0.60 -26.07 -6.08
C SER A 160 1.00 -24.93 -7.03
N MET A 161 0.03 -24.12 -7.46
CA MET A 161 0.27 -22.97 -8.32
C MET A 161 0.99 -21.85 -7.56
N VAL A 162 0.59 -21.57 -6.32
CA VAL A 162 1.23 -20.56 -5.47
C VAL A 162 2.68 -20.90 -5.19
N LYS A 163 3.04 -22.18 -4.99
CA LYS A 163 4.46 -22.58 -4.87
C LYS A 163 5.25 -22.29 -6.14
N GLN A 164 4.67 -22.48 -7.32
CA GLN A 164 5.33 -22.11 -8.59
C GLN A 164 5.51 -20.59 -8.70
N TYR A 165 4.48 -19.80 -8.37
CA TYR A 165 4.58 -18.34 -8.33
C TYR A 165 5.58 -17.83 -7.28
N ALA A 166 5.60 -18.45 -6.09
CA ALA A 166 6.58 -18.18 -5.05
C ALA A 166 8.00 -18.45 -5.56
N SER A 167 8.23 -19.62 -6.18
CA SER A 167 9.52 -19.95 -6.77
C SER A 167 9.98 -18.90 -7.78
N GLU A 168 9.11 -18.50 -8.70
CA GLU A 168 9.47 -17.58 -9.77
C GLU A 168 9.68 -16.14 -9.26
N SER A 169 8.84 -15.66 -8.34
CA SER A 169 9.02 -14.34 -7.73
C SER A 169 10.30 -14.28 -6.87
N LEU A 170 10.57 -15.30 -6.06
CA LEU A 170 11.79 -15.40 -5.25
C LEU A 170 13.03 -15.41 -6.13
N ARG A 171 12.98 -16.14 -7.24
CA ARG A 171 14.06 -16.15 -8.25
C ARG A 171 14.30 -14.76 -8.81
N LYS A 172 13.24 -14.06 -9.24
CA LYS A 172 13.37 -12.73 -9.83
C LYS A 172 13.88 -11.72 -8.80
N TRP A 173 13.41 -11.79 -7.56
CA TRP A 173 13.93 -10.95 -6.47
C TRP A 173 15.40 -11.25 -6.17
N GLY A 174 15.78 -12.52 -6.06
CA GLY A 174 17.16 -12.95 -5.90
C GLY A 174 18.07 -12.45 -7.03
N TYR A 175 17.61 -12.49 -8.28
CA TYR A 175 18.32 -11.90 -9.41
C TYR A 175 18.53 -10.38 -9.24
N LEU A 176 17.53 -9.63 -8.79
CA LEU A 176 17.69 -8.19 -8.54
C LEU A 176 18.74 -7.92 -7.44
N LEU A 177 18.75 -8.70 -6.36
CA LEU A 177 19.76 -8.60 -5.31
C LEU A 177 21.16 -8.93 -5.83
N TYR A 178 21.28 -9.98 -6.67
CA TYR A 178 22.53 -10.30 -7.36
C TYR A 178 23.03 -9.12 -8.19
N LYS A 179 22.15 -8.45 -8.95
CA LYS A 179 22.51 -7.27 -9.76
C LYS A 179 22.94 -6.07 -8.91
N GLN A 180 22.39 -5.93 -7.71
CA GLN A 180 22.82 -4.92 -6.74
C GLN A 180 24.17 -5.26 -6.11
N GLY A 181 24.59 -6.52 -6.16
CA GLY A 181 25.84 -7.00 -5.55
C GLY A 181 25.67 -7.56 -4.14
N ARG A 182 24.42 -7.78 -3.71
CA ARG A 182 24.05 -8.40 -2.45
C ARG A 182 23.93 -9.91 -2.68
N TYR A 183 25.07 -10.56 -2.92
CA TYR A 183 25.11 -11.93 -3.42
C TYR A 183 24.64 -12.94 -2.38
N THR A 184 24.95 -12.72 -1.11
CA THR A 184 24.57 -13.61 0.00
C THR A 184 23.04 -13.68 0.13
N LYS A 185 22.37 -12.52 0.19
CA LYS A 185 20.90 -12.46 0.19
C LYS A 185 20.28 -13.00 -1.10
N ALA A 186 20.95 -12.83 -2.24
CA ALA A 186 20.50 -13.45 -3.49
C ALA A 186 20.52 -14.99 -3.40
N VAL A 187 21.58 -15.59 -2.84
CA VAL A 187 21.70 -17.04 -2.63
C VAL A 187 20.58 -17.56 -1.74
N GLU A 188 20.26 -16.86 -0.65
CA GLU A 188 19.15 -17.23 0.25
C GLU A 188 17.82 -17.32 -0.51
N LEU A 189 17.45 -16.26 -1.24
CA LEU A 189 16.20 -16.24 -2.01
C LEU A 189 16.18 -17.30 -3.13
N LEU A 190 17.31 -17.57 -3.77
CA LEU A 190 17.41 -18.55 -4.84
C LEU A 190 17.35 -20.00 -4.33
N ASN A 191 17.88 -20.26 -3.14
CA ASN A 191 17.70 -21.55 -2.46
C ASN A 191 16.23 -21.75 -2.09
N GLU A 192 15.58 -20.74 -1.51
CA GLU A 192 14.16 -20.84 -1.19
C GLU A 192 13.30 -21.00 -2.44
N SER A 193 13.62 -20.31 -3.53
CA SER A 193 12.98 -20.52 -4.84
C SER A 193 12.98 -22.00 -5.27
N LEU A 194 14.11 -22.70 -5.06
CA LEU A 194 14.23 -24.13 -5.35
C LEU A 194 13.57 -25.04 -4.30
N GLN A 195 13.35 -24.57 -3.07
CA GLN A 195 12.52 -25.29 -2.10
C GLN A 195 11.04 -25.24 -2.50
N MET A 196 10.59 -24.11 -3.07
CA MET A 196 9.22 -23.96 -3.56
C MET A 196 8.97 -24.77 -4.83
N ASP A 197 9.90 -24.72 -5.79
CA ASP A 197 9.88 -25.56 -7.00
C ASP A 197 11.31 -26.06 -7.33
N PRO A 198 11.62 -27.33 -7.01
CA PRO A 198 12.90 -27.94 -7.35
C PRO A 198 13.21 -27.99 -8.85
N ASN A 199 12.22 -27.84 -9.73
CA ASN A 199 12.40 -27.90 -11.18
C ASN A 199 12.70 -26.54 -11.81
N ASN A 200 12.77 -25.45 -11.03
CA ASN A 200 13.10 -24.12 -11.55
C ASN A 200 14.58 -24.03 -12.01
N LYS A 201 14.82 -24.39 -13.27
CA LYS A 201 16.16 -24.40 -13.90
C LYS A 201 16.82 -23.03 -13.85
N THR A 202 16.03 -21.96 -14.05
CA THR A 202 16.53 -20.58 -14.04
C THR A 202 16.99 -20.18 -12.64
N ALA A 203 16.29 -20.58 -11.58
CA ALA A 203 16.74 -20.37 -10.21
C ALA A 203 18.03 -21.11 -9.89
N ARG A 204 18.15 -22.38 -10.32
CA ARG A 204 19.40 -23.14 -10.16
C ARG A 204 20.60 -22.49 -10.87
N MET A 205 20.38 -21.98 -12.08
CA MET A 205 21.41 -21.25 -12.83
C MET A 205 21.86 -19.98 -12.08
N TRP A 206 20.90 -19.14 -11.65
CA TRP A 206 21.21 -17.93 -10.90
C TRP A 206 21.85 -18.23 -9.55
N LEU A 207 21.46 -19.32 -8.88
CA LEU A 207 22.08 -19.77 -7.64
C LEU A 207 23.56 -20.07 -7.85
N GLY A 208 23.94 -20.73 -8.95
CA GLY A 208 25.33 -20.96 -9.30
C GLY A 208 26.13 -19.66 -9.49
N HIS A 209 25.55 -18.69 -10.20
CA HIS A 209 26.18 -17.37 -10.38
C HIS A 209 26.32 -16.61 -9.05
N ALA A 210 25.23 -16.52 -8.28
CA ALA A 210 25.20 -15.84 -6.99
C ALA A 210 26.15 -16.49 -5.98
N SER A 211 26.21 -17.82 -5.92
CA SER A 211 27.13 -18.54 -5.02
C SER A 211 28.59 -18.29 -5.37
N LYS A 212 28.94 -18.27 -6.66
CA LYS A 212 30.31 -17.95 -7.11
C LYS A 212 30.69 -16.51 -6.74
N ALA A 213 29.74 -15.58 -6.83
CA ALA A 213 29.95 -14.19 -6.48
C ALA A 213 30.05 -13.99 -4.96
N ALA A 214 29.15 -14.61 -4.18
CA ALA A 214 29.15 -14.55 -2.72
C ALA A 214 30.46 -15.07 -2.10
N ARG A 215 31.09 -16.10 -2.69
CA ARG A 215 32.43 -16.55 -2.28
C ARG A 215 33.53 -15.48 -2.41
N LYS A 216 33.33 -14.47 -3.26
CA LYS A 216 34.24 -13.33 -3.42
C LYS A 216 33.86 -12.14 -2.53
N GLY A 217 32.79 -12.27 -1.74
CA GLY A 217 32.21 -11.21 -0.92
C GLY A 217 31.11 -10.44 -1.64
N ASP A 218 30.13 -9.99 -0.86
CA ASP A 218 29.11 -9.05 -1.32
C ASP A 218 29.78 -7.73 -1.73
N ARG A 219 29.40 -7.20 -2.90
CA ARG A 219 29.90 -5.90 -3.37
C ARG A 219 29.24 -4.75 -2.60
N PHE A 220 28.01 -4.96 -2.15
CA PHE A 220 27.30 -4.03 -1.28
C PHE A 220 27.13 -4.69 0.07
N VAL A 221 27.86 -4.18 1.07
CA VAL A 221 27.74 -4.60 2.46
C VAL A 221 26.89 -3.53 3.15
N GLU A 222 25.77 -3.95 3.75
CA GLU A 222 25.00 -3.04 4.60
C GLU A 222 25.91 -2.58 5.75
N PRO A 223 25.88 -1.28 6.12
CA PRO A 223 26.53 -0.83 7.33
C PRO A 223 26.08 -1.72 8.48
N ILE A 224 27.03 -2.29 9.22
CA ILE A 224 26.72 -2.98 10.46
C ILE A 224 26.15 -1.89 11.38
N GLU A 225 24.86 -1.96 11.68
CA GLU A 225 24.30 -1.20 12.79
C GLU A 225 24.97 -1.76 14.05
N THR A 226 26.08 -1.16 14.46
CA THR A 226 26.55 -1.32 15.82
C THR A 226 25.44 -0.74 16.68
N ALA A 227 24.68 -1.62 17.34
CA ALA A 227 23.87 -1.20 18.47
C ALA A 227 24.84 -0.57 19.47
N ASP A 228 24.92 0.76 19.44
CA ASP A 228 25.60 1.52 20.48
C ASP A 228 24.97 1.11 21.81
N GLN A 229 25.83 0.62 22.70
CA GLN A 229 25.51 0.17 24.05
C GLN A 229 25.01 1.32 24.92
#